data_AF-X6L9E7-F1
#
_entry.id   AF-X6L9E7-F1
#
_cell.length_a   1.000
_cell.length_b   1.000
_cell.length_c   1.000
_cell.angle_alpha   90.00
_cell.angle_beta   90.00
_cell.angle_gamma   90.00
#
_symmetry.space_group_name_H-M   'P 1'
#
loop_
_entity.id
_entity.type
_entity.pdbx_description
1 polymer ?
#
loop_
_entity_poly.entity_id
_entity_poly.type
_entity_poly.pdbx_seq_one_letter_code
_entity_poly.pdbx_strand_id
1 'polypeptide(L)'
;KNGQMEQKENNDGKQRIVRQPRCDIYRKTFAAEQKKKREEAVTNPEVLLRGVSIYESENEIKEILEDYGYQIQEVKRFHKMPIVKVMLSNSSDVVKILKDNDIQIGYSMVKVEPFDQINHIQNIISSNAGNAIN
;
A
#
# COMPACT_ATOMS: atom_id res chain seq x y z
N LYS A 1 -14.01 -19.78 -11.55
CA LYS A 1 -13.11 -20.52 -12.48
C LYS A 1 -12.62 -21.77 -11.77
N ASN A 2 -12.79 -22.89 -12.46
CA ASN A 2 -12.70 -24.31 -12.09
C ASN A 2 -11.63 -24.67 -11.06
N GLY A 3 -12.05 -25.32 -9.96
CA GLY A 3 -11.18 -26.02 -9.05
C GLY A 3 -10.68 -27.31 -9.70
N GLN A 4 -9.37 -27.39 -9.94
CA GLN A 4 -8.73 -28.65 -10.31
C GLN A 4 -8.45 -29.43 -9.04
N MET A 5 -9.25 -30.46 -8.81
CA MET A 5 -8.91 -31.56 -7.92
C MET A 5 -7.93 -32.47 -8.67
N GLU A 6 -6.66 -32.47 -8.29
CA GLU A 6 -5.75 -33.56 -8.63
C GLU A 6 -6.19 -34.79 -7.81
N GLN A 7 -6.92 -35.69 -8.46
CA GLN A 7 -7.13 -37.05 -7.96
C GLN A 7 -5.81 -37.81 -8.10
N LYS A 8 -5.16 -38.09 -6.97
CA LYS A 8 -4.13 -39.12 -6.89
C LYS A 8 -4.84 -40.45 -6.64
N GLU A 9 -4.93 -41.30 -7.67
CA GLU A 9 -5.39 -42.67 -7.52
C GLU A 9 -4.48 -43.41 -6.54
N ASN A 10 -5.02 -43.74 -5.36
CA ASN A 10 -4.44 -44.74 -4.47
C ASN A 10 -5.55 -45.72 -4.15
N ASN A 11 -5.40 -46.94 -4.68
CA ASN A 11 -6.19 -48.11 -4.33
C ASN A 11 -5.88 -48.52 -2.89
N ASP A 12 -6.56 -47.93 -1.91
CA ASP A 12 -6.97 -48.65 -0.70
C ASP A 12 -8.10 -47.89 0.02
N GLY A 13 -9.11 -48.63 0.44
CA GLY A 13 -10.38 -48.12 0.93
C GLY A 13 -10.25 -47.42 2.29
N LYS A 14 -10.00 -46.12 2.28
CA LYS A 14 -10.42 -45.12 3.30
C LYS A 14 -10.00 -43.74 2.81
N GLN A 15 -10.91 -43.04 2.11
CA GLN A 15 -10.71 -41.64 1.75
C GLN A 15 -10.73 -40.78 3.02
N ARG A 16 -9.55 -40.56 3.62
CA ARG A 16 -9.37 -39.47 4.57
C ARG A 16 -9.41 -38.17 3.78
N ILE A 17 -10.53 -37.45 3.88
CA ILE A 17 -10.61 -36.06 3.41
C ILE A 17 -9.63 -35.26 4.26
N VAL A 18 -8.41 -35.09 3.76
CA VAL A 18 -7.45 -34.16 4.34
C VAL A 18 -8.01 -32.77 4.08
N ARG A 19 -8.71 -32.21 5.06
CA ARG A 19 -9.11 -30.80 5.05
C ARG A 19 -7.83 -29.99 5.14
N GLN A 20 -7.25 -29.66 4.00
CA GLN A 20 -6.14 -28.70 3.97
C GLN A 20 -6.65 -27.39 4.56
N PRO A 21 -5.97 -26.82 5.57
CA PRO A 21 -6.30 -25.49 6.03
C PRO A 21 -6.16 -24.54 4.84
N ARG A 22 -7.24 -23.79 4.55
CA ARG A 22 -7.29 -22.76 3.50
C ARG A 22 -6.48 -21.53 3.92
N CYS A 23 -5.21 -21.72 4.24
CA CYS A 23 -4.31 -20.64 4.59
C CYS A 23 -3.37 -20.41 3.40
N ASP A 24 -3.50 -19.24 2.77
CA ASP A 24 -2.77 -18.92 1.54
C ASP A 24 -1.25 -18.83 1.73
N ILE A 25 -0.76 -18.73 2.97
CA ILE A 25 0.67 -18.74 3.31
C ILE A 25 1.34 -20.06 2.88
N TYR A 26 0.61 -21.18 2.89
CA TYR A 26 1.13 -22.48 2.49
C TYR A 26 1.03 -22.75 0.98
N ARG A 27 0.54 -21.80 0.18
CA ARG A 27 0.56 -21.94 -1.28
C ARG A 27 2.00 -21.88 -1.77
N LYS A 28 2.34 -22.78 -2.69
CA LYS A 28 3.66 -22.78 -3.37
C LYS A 28 3.98 -21.45 -4.07
N THR A 29 2.96 -20.69 -4.48
CA THR A 29 3.11 -19.39 -5.14
C THR A 29 3.27 -18.22 -4.16
N PHE A 30 3.01 -18.40 -2.87
CA PHE A 30 2.95 -17.31 -1.90
C PHE A 30 4.27 -16.52 -1.84
N ALA A 31 5.41 -17.21 -1.75
CA ALA A 31 6.71 -16.55 -1.71
C ALA A 31 7.00 -15.75 -3.00
N ALA A 32 6.64 -16.28 -4.17
CA ALA A 32 6.81 -15.59 -5.44
C ALA A 32 5.87 -14.37 -5.57
N GLU A 33 4.63 -14.50 -5.12
CA GLU A 33 3.67 -13.39 -5.07
C GLU A 33 4.11 -12.30 -4.09
N GLN A 34 4.61 -12.66 -2.90
CA GLN A 34 5.15 -11.68 -1.95
C GLN A 34 6.41 -10.99 -2.48
N LYS A 35 7.29 -11.72 -3.17
CA LYS A 35 8.47 -11.15 -3.82
C LYS A 35 8.07 -10.18 -4.93
N LYS A 36 7.16 -10.58 -5.81
CA LYS A 36 6.63 -9.72 -6.89
C LYS A 36 5.95 -8.47 -6.32
N LYS A 37 5.20 -8.58 -5.22
CA LYS A 37 4.59 -7.42 -4.54
C LYS A 37 5.63 -6.44 -3.99
N ARG A 38 6.75 -6.95 -3.43
CA ARG A 38 7.86 -6.09 -2.99
C ARG A 38 8.52 -5.39 -4.16
N GLU A 39 8.66 -6.07 -5.30
CA GLU A 39 9.21 -5.48 -6.52
C GLU A 39 8.25 -4.42 -7.10
N GLU A 40 6.95 -4.70 -7.19
CA GLU A 40 5.93 -3.74 -7.64
C GLU A 40 5.79 -2.54 -6.70
N ALA A 41 5.96 -2.72 -5.39
CA ALA A 41 6.00 -1.62 -4.41
C ALA A 41 7.22 -0.70 -4.62
N VAL A 42 8.33 -1.21 -5.18
CA VAL A 42 9.48 -0.40 -5.59
C VAL A 42 9.19 0.35 -6.90
N THR A 43 8.23 -0.12 -7.70
CA THR A 43 7.80 0.52 -8.95
C THR A 43 6.64 1.50 -8.77
N ASN A 44 5.90 1.45 -7.65
CA ASN A 44 4.78 2.38 -7.41
C ASN A 44 5.33 3.77 -7.05
N PRO A 45 5.11 4.81 -7.87
CA PRO A 45 5.64 6.15 -7.60
C PRO A 45 4.95 6.88 -6.44
N GLU A 46 4.14 6.20 -5.63
CA GLU A 46 3.21 6.82 -4.70
C GLU A 46 3.68 6.68 -3.24
N VAL A 47 3.67 7.80 -2.51
CA VAL A 47 3.97 7.86 -1.07
C VAL A 47 2.88 8.61 -0.32
N LEU A 48 2.79 8.36 0.99
CA LEU A 48 1.92 9.09 1.92
C LEU A 48 2.75 9.97 2.84
N LEU A 49 2.35 11.22 2.94
CA LEU A 49 2.83 12.16 3.94
C LEU A 49 1.78 12.27 5.04
N ARG A 50 2.15 11.96 6.27
CA ARG A 50 1.31 12.14 7.47
C ARG A 50 1.79 13.31 8.30
N GLY A 51 0.85 13.98 8.95
CA GLY A 51 1.15 15.13 9.82
C GLY A 51 1.19 16.46 9.07
N VAL A 52 0.72 16.50 7.82
CA VAL A 52 0.63 17.74 7.05
C VAL A 52 -0.52 18.60 7.58
N SER A 53 -0.25 19.87 7.87
CA SER A 53 -1.26 20.83 8.33
C SER A 53 -2.38 20.97 7.29
N ILE A 54 -3.64 20.92 7.73
CA ILE A 54 -4.82 21.06 6.87
C ILE A 54 -4.96 22.44 6.22
N TYR A 55 -4.14 23.41 6.63
CA TYR A 55 -4.10 24.75 6.06
C TYR A 55 -3.15 24.87 4.86
N GLU A 56 -2.17 23.96 4.74
CA GLU A 56 -1.25 23.92 3.60
C GLU A 56 -2.03 23.50 2.35
N SER A 57 -1.89 24.22 1.25
CA SER A 57 -2.51 23.86 -0.03
C SER A 57 -1.69 22.78 -0.75
N GLU A 58 -2.33 22.04 -1.67
CA GLU A 58 -1.64 21.03 -2.49
C GLU A 58 -0.51 21.63 -3.34
N ASN A 59 -0.67 22.89 -3.77
CA ASN A 59 0.35 23.61 -4.51
C ASN A 59 1.55 23.98 -3.64
N GLU A 60 1.34 24.53 -2.43
CA GLU A 60 2.43 24.83 -1.49
C GLU A 60 3.20 23.57 -1.11
N ILE A 61 2.49 22.47 -0.85
CA ILE A 61 3.10 21.16 -0.58
C ILE A 61 3.97 20.72 -1.76
N LYS A 62 3.46 20.88 -3.00
CA LYS A 62 4.19 20.51 -4.21
C LYS A 62 5.47 21.36 -4.36
N GLU A 63 5.36 22.68 -4.24
CA GLU A 63 6.49 23.60 -4.35
C GLU A 63 7.57 23.28 -3.32
N ILE A 64 7.20 23.04 -2.06
CA ILE A 64 8.14 22.65 -1.00
C ILE A 64 8.87 21.36 -1.37
N LEU A 65 8.16 20.33 -1.83
CA LEU A 65 8.79 19.06 -2.21
C LEU A 65 9.71 19.22 -3.43
N GLU A 66 9.36 20.09 -4.38
CA GLU A 66 10.22 20.44 -5.50
C GLU A 66 11.48 21.21 -5.05
N ASP A 67 11.38 22.06 -4.02
CA ASP A 67 12.53 22.74 -3.40
C ASP A 67 13.49 21.78 -2.69
N TYR A 68 13.00 20.66 -2.15
CA TYR A 68 13.84 19.55 -1.68
C TYR A 68 14.49 18.76 -2.82
N GLY A 69 14.14 19.05 -4.08
CA GLY A 69 14.69 18.40 -5.27
C GLY A 69 13.95 17.15 -5.71
N TYR A 70 12.71 16.95 -5.28
CA TYR A 70 11.86 15.84 -5.71
C TYR A 70 11.07 16.20 -6.96
N GLN A 71 10.99 15.28 -7.92
CA GLN A 71 10.14 15.47 -9.09
C GLN A 71 8.72 15.00 -8.79
N ILE A 72 7.80 15.95 -8.58
CA ILE A 72 6.41 15.65 -8.20
C ILE A 72 5.49 15.67 -9.43
N GLN A 73 4.79 14.57 -9.65
CA GLN A 73 3.77 14.46 -10.69
C GLN A 73 2.43 15.01 -10.21
N GLU A 74 1.98 14.57 -9.03
CA GLU A 74 0.66 14.93 -8.50
C GLU A 74 0.67 14.93 -6.96
N VAL A 75 -0.10 15.84 -6.36
CA VAL A 75 -0.37 15.87 -4.92
C VAL A 75 -1.89 15.79 -4.74
N LYS A 76 -2.34 14.84 -3.92
CA LYS A 76 -3.76 14.63 -3.60
C LYS A 76 -3.95 14.58 -2.09
N ARG A 77 -4.74 15.48 -1.55
CA ARG A 77 -5.09 15.50 -0.13
C ARG A 77 -6.29 14.60 0.16
N PHE A 78 -6.22 13.90 1.29
CA PHE A 78 -7.39 13.21 1.84
C PHE A 78 -8.27 14.21 2.59
N HIS A 79 -9.55 14.27 2.22
CA HIS A 79 -10.48 15.24 2.80
C HIS A 79 -10.61 15.07 4.32
N LYS A 80 -10.48 16.18 5.06
CA LYS A 80 -10.53 16.24 6.54
C LYS A 80 -9.46 15.41 7.26
N MET A 81 -8.40 14.99 6.58
CA MET A 81 -7.30 14.25 7.20
C MET A 81 -5.97 14.99 7.03
N PRO A 82 -5.06 14.96 8.03
CA PRO A 82 -3.70 15.48 7.90
C PRO A 82 -2.81 14.48 7.13
N ILE A 83 -3.31 13.98 6.00
CA ILE A 83 -2.68 12.97 5.15
C ILE A 83 -2.73 13.44 3.70
N VAL A 84 -1.60 13.35 3.03
CA VAL A 84 -1.44 13.73 1.63
C VAL A 84 -0.81 12.57 0.87
N LYS A 85 -1.40 12.22 -0.26
CA LYS A 85 -0.83 11.30 -1.24
C LYS A 85 0.01 12.09 -2.22
N VAL A 86 1.24 11.64 -2.45
CA VAL A 86 2.16 12.26 -3.41
C VAL A 86 2.54 11.22 -4.45
N MET A 87 2.41 11.59 -5.72
CA MET A 87 2.89 10.81 -6.86
C MET A 87 4.19 11.44 -7.36
N LEU A 88 5.29 10.70 -7.33
CA LEU A 88 6.58 11.13 -7.84
C LEU A 88 6.76 10.73 -9.31
N SER A 89 7.54 11.49 -10.07
CA SER A 89 7.77 11.21 -11.49
C SER A 89 8.73 10.03 -11.72
N ASN A 90 9.54 9.66 -10.72
CA ASN A 90 10.54 8.62 -10.85
C ASN A 90 10.71 7.80 -9.55
N SER A 91 11.14 6.54 -9.68
CA SER A 91 11.33 5.63 -8.53
C SER A 91 12.55 5.95 -7.69
N SER A 92 13.55 6.64 -8.25
CA SER A 92 14.72 7.10 -7.49
C SER A 92 14.29 8.04 -6.36
N ASP A 93 13.43 9.00 -6.67
CA ASP A 93 12.94 9.98 -5.71
C ASP A 93 12.02 9.33 -4.66
N VAL A 94 11.26 8.29 -5.02
CA VAL A 94 10.52 7.47 -4.05
C VAL A 94 11.47 6.87 -3.01
N VAL A 95 12.60 6.30 -3.44
CA VAL A 95 13.57 5.70 -2.51
C VAL A 95 14.26 6.75 -1.65
N LYS A 96 14.52 7.95 -2.18
CA LYS A 96 15.10 9.06 -1.42
C LYS A 96 14.13 9.56 -0.35
N ILE A 97 12.91 9.93 -0.75
CA ILE A 97 11.92 10.50 0.16
C ILE A 97 11.50 9.54 1.28
N LEU A 98 11.57 8.23 1.04
CA LEU A 98 11.32 7.21 2.07
C LEU A 98 12.47 7.04 3.08
N LYS A 99 13.68 7.50 2.74
CA LYS A 99 14.85 7.46 3.62
C LYS A 99 15.04 8.76 4.38
N ASP A 100 14.54 9.86 3.84
CA ASP A 100 14.59 11.17 4.45
C ASP A 100 13.66 11.22 5.67
N ASN A 101 14.19 11.68 6.79
CA ASN A 101 13.46 11.77 8.07
C ASN A 101 13.19 13.21 8.49
N ASP A 102 13.67 14.16 7.71
CA ASP A 102 13.79 15.58 8.02
C ASP A 102 12.98 16.46 7.06
N ILE A 103 11.92 15.90 6.46
CA ILE A 103 11.02 16.67 5.61
C ILE A 103 10.10 17.51 6.50
N GLN A 104 10.18 18.82 6.33
CA GLN A 104 9.30 19.79 6.96
C GLN A 104 8.36 20.40 5.94
N ILE A 105 7.07 20.44 6.27
CA ILE A 105 6.03 21.12 5.50
C ILE A 105 5.33 22.12 6.42
N GLY A 106 5.39 23.40 6.06
CA GLY A 106 5.01 24.48 6.96
C GLY A 106 5.85 24.44 8.24
N TYR A 107 5.20 24.28 9.38
CA TYR A 107 5.84 24.17 10.70
C TYR A 107 5.93 22.75 11.25
N SER A 108 5.55 21.73 10.46
CA SER A 108 5.43 20.35 10.92
C SER A 108 6.44 19.42 10.25
N MET A 109 7.08 18.58 11.06
CA MET A 109 7.80 17.41 10.55
C MET A 109 6.80 16.38 10.05
N VAL A 110 6.98 15.91 8.82
CA VAL A 110 6.06 14.95 8.21
C VAL A 110 6.65 13.55 8.21
N LYS A 111 5.79 12.55 8.43
CA LYS A 111 6.18 11.15 8.33
C LYS A 111 5.86 10.64 6.93
N VAL A 112 6.87 10.11 6.24
CA VAL A 112 6.72 9.49 4.92
C VAL A 112 6.49 7.99 5.06
N GLU A 113 5.50 7.46 4.36
CA GLU A 113 5.21 6.03 4.30
C GLU A 113 4.98 5.58 2.85
N PRO A 114 5.36 4.35 2.45
CA PRO A 114 5.01 3.81 1.14
C PRO A 114 3.48 3.74 0.99
N PHE A 115 2.94 4.09 -0.18
CA PHE A 115 1.52 3.94 -0.43
C PHE A 115 1.18 2.55 -0.97
N ASP A 116 0.62 1.70 -0.10
CA ASP A 116 0.05 0.41 -0.49
C ASP A 116 -1.44 0.54 -0.83
N GLN A 117 -1.77 0.54 -2.13
CA GLN A 117 -3.16 0.58 -2.61
C GLN A 117 -4.04 -0.53 -2.01
N ILE A 118 -3.45 -1.70 -1.76
CA ILE A 118 -4.16 -2.87 -1.20
C ILE A 118 -4.60 -2.60 0.25
N ASN A 119 -3.73 -2.00 1.08
CA ASN A 119 -4.05 -1.68 2.47
C ASN A 119 -5.06 -0.54 2.56
N HIS A 120 -5.00 0.43 1.65
CA HIS A 120 -5.97 1.53 1.59
C HIS A 120 -7.40 1.01 1.31
N ILE A 121 -7.56 0.09 0.34
CA ILE A 121 -8.87 -0.51 0.04
C ILE A 121 -9.38 -1.35 1.21
N GLN A 122 -8.52 -2.14 1.86
CA GLN A 122 -8.90 -2.95 3.02
C GLN A 122 -9.37 -2.09 4.21
N ASN A 123 -8.70 -0.97 4.49
CA ASN A 123 -9.11 -0.04 5.56
C ASN A 123 -10.46 0.64 5.27
N ILE A 124 -10.76 0.96 4.02
CA ILE A 124 -12.08 1.49 3.62
C ILE A 124 -13.18 0.45 3.85
N ILE A 125 -12.95 -0.81 3.43
CA ILE A 125 -13.93 -1.88 3.58
C ILE A 125 -14.20 -2.18 5.07
N SER A 126 -13.15 -2.21 5.90
CA SER A 126 -13.29 -2.41 7.35
C SER A 126 -14.01 -1.26 8.06
N SER A 127 -13.82 -0.01 7.63
CA SER A 127 -14.49 1.15 8.21
C SER A 127 -15.99 1.20 7.89
N ASN A 128 -16.37 0.74 6.69
CA ASN A 128 -17.77 0.72 6.26
C ASN A 128 -18.58 -0.44 6.87
N ALA A 129 -17.93 -1.53 7.29
CA ALA A 129 -18.58 -2.65 7.96
C ALA A 129 -19.08 -2.31 9.38
N GLY A 130 -18.57 -1.24 10.00
CA GLY A 130 -18.99 -0.78 11.33
C GLY A 130 -20.28 0.05 11.37
N ASN A 131 -20.78 0.51 10.21
CA ASN A 131 -21.93 1.44 10.13
C ASN A 131 -23.24 0.78 9.68
N ALA A 132 -23.30 -0.54 9.54
CA ALA A 132 -24.49 -1.28 9.11
C ALA A 132 -25.35 -1.83 10.26
N ILE A 133 -25.15 -1.36 11.49
CA ILE A 133 -25.97 -1.74 12.66
C ILE A 133 -26.34 -0.46 13.40
N ASN A 134 -27.43 0.19 12.95
CA ASN A 134 -28.32 1.03 13.76
C ASN A 134 -29.62 1.24 12.98
#